data_AF-A0A363TEP5-F1
#
_entry.id   AF-A0A363TEP5-F1
#
_cell.length_a   1.000
_cell.length_b   1.000
_cell.length_c   1.000
_cell.angle_alpha   90.00
_cell.angle_beta   90.00
_cell.angle_gamma   90.00
#
_symmetry.space_group_name_H-M   'P 1'
#
loop_
_entity.id
_entity.type
_entity.pdbx_description
1 polymer ?
#
loop_
_entity_poly.entity_id
_entity_poly.type
_entity_poly.pdbx_seq_one_letter_code
_entity_poly.pdbx_strand_id
1 'polypeptide(L)'
;MAGLWFEEFQEGMVFDHEWSRTITETDNRWFSLLTMNTQPLHIDAHYAAKSEWGRPLVNSLLTLGLMVGMSVNDTTFGTTLANLGMSDVRFPKPLFEGDTVKVRTTVRSKRESKSRPNEGIVNFFHETLNQNGEVVATCERAALMRKRPKAA
;
A
#
# COMPACT_ATOMS: atom_id res chain seq x y z
N MET A 1 3.32 -6.10 -16.33
CA MET A 1 2.30 -7.17 -16.39
C MET A 1 0.92 -6.51 -16.39
N ALA A 2 -0.08 -7.14 -17.00
CA ALA A 2 -1.46 -6.66 -16.89
C ALA A 2 -2.01 -7.06 -15.52
N GLY A 3 -2.77 -6.18 -14.85
CA GLY A 3 -3.48 -6.54 -13.63
C GLY A 3 -4.54 -7.60 -13.88
N LEU A 4 -5.12 -8.11 -12.80
CA LEU A 4 -6.09 -9.20 -12.83
C LEU A 4 -7.53 -8.69 -12.91
N TRP A 5 -8.37 -9.40 -13.66
CA TRP A 5 -9.82 -9.23 -13.64
C TRP A 5 -10.42 -9.84 -12.39
N PHE A 6 -11.65 -9.44 -12.05
CA PHE A 6 -12.35 -9.92 -10.86
C PHE A 6 -12.35 -11.46 -10.75
N GLU A 7 -12.59 -12.18 -11.84
CA GLU A 7 -12.67 -13.65 -11.88
C GLU A 7 -11.36 -14.34 -11.50
N GLU A 8 -10.22 -13.69 -11.70
CA GLU A 8 -8.89 -14.28 -11.56
C GLU A 8 -8.39 -14.28 -10.12
N PHE A 9 -8.98 -13.44 -9.26
CA PHE A 9 -8.70 -13.49 -7.83
C PHE A 9 -9.36 -14.71 -7.19
N GLN A 10 -8.63 -15.33 -6.26
CA GLN A 10 -9.12 -16.41 -5.42
C GLN A 10 -8.86 -16.05 -3.96
N GLU A 11 -9.80 -16.36 -3.06
CA GLU A 11 -9.59 -16.14 -1.63
C GLU A 11 -8.39 -16.98 -1.15
N GLY A 12 -7.51 -16.38 -0.35
CA GLY A 12 -6.25 -16.97 0.08
C GLY A 12 -5.10 -16.83 -0.93
N MET A 13 -5.32 -16.27 -2.12
CA MET A 13 -4.23 -16.00 -3.07
C MET A 13 -3.25 -14.97 -2.50
N VAL A 14 -1.96 -15.29 -2.56
CA VAL A 14 -0.87 -14.44 -2.04
C VAL A 14 -0.01 -13.93 -3.20
N PHE A 15 0.33 -12.65 -3.15
CA PHE A 15 1.26 -11.97 -4.03
C PHE A 15 2.46 -11.51 -3.21
N ASP A 16 3.61 -12.13 -3.43
CA ASP A 16 4.91 -11.59 -3.00
C ASP A 16 5.42 -10.69 -4.13
N HIS A 17 5.22 -9.37 -3.99
CA HIS A 17 5.61 -8.41 -5.03
C HIS A 17 7.14 -8.44 -5.20
N GLU A 18 7.60 -8.63 -6.44
CA GLU A 18 8.99 -9.00 -6.75
C GLU A 18 10.03 -7.94 -6.34
N TRP A 19 9.62 -6.67 -6.34
CA TRP A 19 10.52 -5.54 -6.24
C TRP A 19 10.47 -4.88 -4.85
N SER A 20 11.61 -4.33 -4.44
CA SER A 20 11.77 -3.55 -3.21
C SER A 20 12.18 -2.12 -3.53
N ARG A 21 11.97 -1.21 -2.59
CA ARG A 21 12.36 0.20 -2.72
C ARG A 21 12.97 0.71 -1.43
N THR A 22 14.15 1.32 -1.53
CA THR A 22 14.77 2.09 -0.45
C THR A 22 14.10 3.46 -0.33
N ILE A 23 13.75 3.85 0.89
CA ILE A 23 13.18 5.15 1.21
C ILE A 23 14.31 6.15 1.43
N THR A 24 14.25 7.27 0.72
CA THR A 24 15.20 8.37 0.85
C THR A 24 14.60 9.52 1.65
N GLU A 25 15.44 10.43 2.13
CA GLU A 25 14.98 11.69 2.71
C GLU A 25 14.08 12.49 1.74
N THR A 26 14.39 12.43 0.45
CA THR A 26 13.64 13.10 -0.61
C THR A 26 12.21 12.58 -0.66
N ASP A 27 12.00 11.27 -0.63
CA ASP A 27 10.66 10.67 -0.63
C ASP A 27 9.83 11.17 0.56
N ASN A 28 10.42 11.16 1.75
CA ASN A 28 9.73 11.54 2.99
C ASN A 28 9.35 13.02 3.02
N ARG A 29 10.29 13.90 2.63
CA ARG A 29 10.07 15.35 2.59
C ARG A 29 9.06 15.72 1.52
N TRP A 30 9.23 15.24 0.28
CA TRP A 30 8.32 15.54 -0.81
C TRP A 30 6.90 15.07 -0.51
N PHE A 31 6.74 13.84 -0.03
CA PHE A 31 5.41 13.33 0.32
C PHE A 31 4.76 14.16 1.42
N SER A 32 5.50 14.49 2.48
CA SER A 32 4.98 15.27 3.60
C SER A 32 4.56 16.68 3.15
N LEU A 33 5.34 17.33 2.28
CA LEU A 33 4.99 18.64 1.71
C LEU A 33 3.79 18.57 0.77
N LEU A 34 3.75 17.58 -0.14
CA LEU A 34 2.64 17.39 -1.09
C LEU A 34 1.31 17.10 -0.38
N THR A 35 1.36 16.46 0.79
CA THR A 35 0.18 16.14 1.61
C THR A 35 -0.09 17.18 2.69
N MET A 36 0.65 18.30 2.70
CA MET A 36 0.56 19.38 3.71
C MET A 36 0.74 18.89 5.15
N ASN A 37 1.43 17.77 5.36
CA ASN A 37 1.80 17.30 6.67
C ASN A 37 3.04 18.06 7.16
N THR A 38 2.81 19.13 7.93
CA THR A 38 3.85 20.02 8.48
C THR A 38 4.49 19.51 9.77
N GLN A 39 4.24 18.25 10.16
CA GLN A 39 4.80 17.66 11.37
C GLN A 39 6.35 17.65 11.31
N PRO A 40 7.05 18.42 12.17
CA PRO A 40 8.51 18.52 12.13
C PRO A 40 9.24 17.18 12.32
N LEU A 41 8.60 16.19 12.95
CA LEU A 41 9.15 14.84 13.09
C LEU A 41 9.58 14.20 11.75
N HIS A 42 8.96 14.59 10.63
CA HIS A 42 9.25 14.04 9.30
C HIS A 42 10.18 14.92 8.46
N ILE A 43 10.26 16.22 8.74
CA ILE A 43 10.84 17.22 7.82
C ILE A 43 11.93 18.10 8.43
N ASP A 44 12.10 18.11 9.76
CA ASP A 44 13.11 18.91 10.45
C ASP A 44 14.06 17.99 11.23
N ALA A 45 15.30 17.87 10.73
CA ALA A 45 16.33 17.06 11.36
C ALA A 45 16.79 17.60 12.72
N HIS A 46 16.79 18.93 12.92
CA HIS A 46 17.18 19.54 14.19
C HIS A 46 16.10 19.35 15.26
N TYR A 47 14.83 19.40 14.87
CA TYR A 47 13.74 18.99 15.77
C TYR A 47 13.81 17.49 16.07
N ALA A 48 13.92 16.64 15.05
CA ALA A 48 13.90 15.19 15.20
C ALA A 48 15.09 14.65 16.03
N ALA A 49 16.25 15.31 15.99
CA ALA A 49 17.40 15.00 16.84
C ALA A 49 17.09 15.08 18.35
N LYS A 50 16.03 15.79 18.74
CA LYS A 50 15.57 15.94 20.13
C LYS A 50 14.40 15.02 20.48
N SER A 51 13.88 14.28 19.49
CA SER A 51 12.84 13.27 19.70
C SER A 51 13.43 11.96 20.20
N GLU A 52 12.58 11.03 20.64
CA GLU A 52 12.98 9.67 21.05
C GLU A 52 13.71 8.90 19.93
N TRP A 53 13.51 9.30 18.67
CA TRP A 53 14.08 8.64 17.50
C TRP A 53 15.47 9.18 17.13
N GLY A 54 15.84 10.38 17.60
CA GLY A 54 17.13 11.02 17.29
C GLY A 54 17.36 11.39 15.81
N ARG A 55 16.41 11.12 14.92
CA ARG A 55 16.48 11.40 13.48
C ARG A 55 15.06 11.45 12.88
N PRO A 56 14.88 12.04 11.67
CA PRO A 56 13.57 12.13 11.04
C PRO A 56 12.90 10.76 10.86
N LEU A 57 11.66 10.66 11.32
CA LEU A 57 10.81 9.49 11.13
C LEU A 57 10.16 9.55 9.75
N VAL A 58 10.02 8.43 9.05
CA VAL A 58 9.25 8.37 7.80
C VAL A 58 7.76 8.57 8.10
N ASN A 59 7.12 9.45 7.33
CA ASN A 59 5.69 9.69 7.39
C ASN A 59 4.93 8.38 7.10
N SER A 60 4.12 7.93 8.05
CA SER A 60 3.40 6.65 7.95
C SER A 60 2.47 6.59 6.74
N LEU A 61 1.92 7.72 6.29
CA LEU A 61 1.06 7.78 5.09
C LEU A 61 1.85 7.58 3.79
N LEU A 62 3.15 7.92 3.76
CA LEU A 62 4.03 7.53 2.65
C LEU A 62 4.13 6.00 2.58
N THR A 63 4.27 5.35 3.74
CA THR A 63 4.34 3.87 3.82
C THR A 63 3.05 3.22 3.30
N LEU A 64 1.88 3.77 3.65
CA LEU A 64 0.59 3.32 3.11
C LEU A 64 0.48 3.57 1.60
N GLY A 65 0.96 4.72 1.11
CA GLY A 65 1.01 5.03 -0.32
C GLY A 65 1.90 4.06 -1.11
N LEU A 66 3.09 3.76 -0.57
CA LEU A 66 4.01 2.77 -1.14
C LEU A 66 3.39 1.38 -1.15
N MET A 67 2.77 0.95 -0.05
CA MET A 67 2.09 -0.34 0.08
C MET A 67 1.10 -0.57 -1.06
N VAL A 68 0.21 0.39 -1.30
CA VAL A 68 -0.80 0.29 -2.37
C VAL A 68 -0.13 0.39 -3.73
N GLY A 69 0.73 1.40 -3.94
CA GLY A 69 1.38 1.66 -5.22
C GLY A 69 2.22 0.49 -5.72
N MET A 70 2.94 -0.18 -4.83
CA MET A 70 3.78 -1.33 -5.19
C MET A 70 2.97 -2.56 -5.59
N SER A 71 1.74 -2.70 -5.06
CA SER A 71 0.86 -3.83 -5.38
C SER A 71 0.19 -3.74 -6.76
N VAL A 72 0.18 -2.56 -7.38
CA VAL A 72 -0.71 -2.27 -8.52
C VAL A 72 -0.45 -3.17 -9.72
N ASN A 73 0.81 -3.37 -10.10
CA ASN A 73 1.16 -4.11 -11.32
C ASN A 73 0.71 -5.58 -11.28
N ASP A 74 0.71 -6.18 -10.10
CA ASP A 74 0.41 -7.61 -9.92
C ASP A 74 -1.06 -7.87 -9.60
N THR A 75 -1.80 -6.81 -9.23
CA THR A 75 -3.19 -6.93 -8.78
C THR A 75 -4.13 -6.14 -9.67
N THR A 76 -3.99 -4.83 -9.72
CA THR A 76 -5.08 -3.93 -10.11
C THR A 76 -4.88 -3.15 -11.41
N PHE A 77 -3.69 -3.24 -12.02
CA PHE A 77 -3.32 -2.43 -13.17
C PHE A 77 -4.28 -2.62 -14.36
N GLY A 78 -5.02 -1.55 -14.70
CA GLY A 78 -5.99 -1.53 -15.80
C GLY A 78 -7.37 -2.12 -15.48
N THR A 79 -7.56 -2.72 -14.30
CA THR A 79 -8.79 -3.44 -13.94
C THR A 79 -9.52 -2.89 -12.72
N THR A 80 -8.88 -2.08 -11.87
CA THR A 80 -9.56 -1.36 -10.78
C THR A 80 -10.28 -0.11 -11.28
N LEU A 81 -11.52 0.05 -10.82
CA LEU A 81 -12.32 1.25 -11.03
C LEU A 81 -12.25 2.23 -9.86
N ALA A 82 -12.18 1.73 -8.63
CA ALA A 82 -12.11 2.56 -7.44
C ALA A 82 -11.50 1.81 -6.25
N ASN A 83 -10.80 2.54 -5.38
CA ASN A 83 -10.57 2.14 -4.00
C ASN A 83 -11.79 2.57 -3.19
N LEU A 84 -12.54 1.60 -2.66
CA LEU A 84 -13.78 1.86 -1.92
C LEU A 84 -13.52 2.22 -0.45
N GLY A 85 -12.38 1.80 0.08
CA GLY A 85 -12.00 2.12 1.45
C GLY A 85 -10.78 1.33 1.90
N MET A 86 -10.23 1.77 3.03
CA MET A 86 -9.16 1.12 3.75
C MET A 86 -9.56 1.01 5.23
N SER A 87 -9.27 -0.12 5.85
CA SER A 87 -9.57 -0.42 7.25
C SER A 87 -8.39 -1.13 7.92
N ASP A 88 -8.38 -1.14 9.26
CA ASP A 88 -7.33 -1.80 10.06
C ASP A 88 -5.90 -1.41 9.64
N VAL A 89 -5.70 -0.13 9.33
CA VAL A 89 -4.38 0.39 9.00
C VAL A 89 -3.55 0.48 10.27
N ARG A 90 -2.39 -0.19 10.28
CA ARG A 90 -1.47 -0.21 11.44
C ARG A 90 -0.05 0.07 10.99
N PHE A 91 0.75 0.66 11.89
CA PHE A 91 2.18 0.94 11.69
C PHE A 91 2.98 0.38 12.87
N PRO A 92 3.22 -0.95 12.95
CA PRO A 92 3.78 -1.58 14.14
C PRO A 92 5.24 -1.18 14.42
N LYS A 93 5.98 -0.75 13.39
CA LYS A 93 7.39 -0.36 13.49
C LYS A 93 7.67 0.90 12.68
N PRO A 94 8.57 1.78 13.18
CA PRO A 94 8.98 2.97 12.46
C PRO A 94 9.80 2.60 11.22
N LEU A 95 9.79 3.50 10.24
CA LEU A 95 10.72 3.49 9.11
C LEU A 95 11.56 4.75 9.14
N PHE A 96 12.78 4.64 8.64
CA PHE A 96 13.75 5.73 8.54
C PHE A 96 14.30 5.82 7.12
N GLU A 97 15.00 6.92 6.82
CA GLU A 97 15.81 7.00 5.62
C GLU A 97 16.81 5.82 5.56
N GLY A 98 16.96 5.23 4.38
CA GLY A 98 17.81 4.07 4.12
C GLY A 98 17.10 2.72 4.33
N ASP A 99 15.95 2.69 5.00
CA ASP A 99 15.17 1.46 5.08
C ASP A 99 14.63 1.06 3.71
N THR A 100 14.62 -0.25 3.45
CA THR A 100 14.15 -0.80 2.18
C THR A 100 12.90 -1.62 2.42
N VAL A 101 11.83 -1.29 1.69
CA VAL A 101 10.52 -1.93 1.85
C VAL A 101 10.17 -2.83 0.67
N LYS A 102 9.42 -3.88 0.97
CA LYS A 102 8.72 -4.74 0.02
C LYS A 102 7.29 -4.97 0.49
N VAL A 103 6.40 -5.42 -0.38
CA VAL A 103 4.99 -5.61 -0.05
C VAL A 103 4.56 -7.04 -0.34
N ARG A 104 3.72 -7.59 0.53
CA ARG A 104 2.96 -8.80 0.31
C ARG A 104 1.47 -8.46 0.33
N THR A 105 0.70 -9.08 -0.57
CA THR A 105 -0.75 -8.92 -0.62
C THR A 105 -1.44 -10.28 -0.55
N THR A 106 -2.46 -10.42 0.29
CA THR A 106 -3.32 -11.60 0.35
C THR A 106 -4.75 -11.22 -0.03
N VAL A 107 -5.40 -11.96 -0.91
CA VAL A 107 -6.84 -11.81 -1.18
C VAL A 107 -7.61 -12.39 -0.01
N ARG A 108 -8.27 -11.54 0.77
CA ARG A 108 -9.07 -11.98 1.93
C ARG A 108 -10.44 -12.49 1.53
N SER A 109 -11.11 -11.77 0.63
CA SER A 109 -12.42 -12.17 0.12
C SER A 109 -12.74 -11.51 -1.21
N LYS A 110 -13.69 -12.08 -1.94
CA LYS A 110 -14.26 -11.46 -3.13
C LYS A 110 -15.76 -11.68 -3.21
N ARG A 111 -16.48 -10.70 -3.75
CA ARG A 111 -17.93 -10.80 -4.01
C ARG A 111 -18.33 -10.02 -5.24
N GLU A 112 -19.38 -10.44 -5.92
CA GLU A 112 -19.97 -9.65 -7.00
C GLU A 112 -20.63 -8.38 -6.44
N SER A 113 -20.63 -7.30 -7.22
CA SER A 113 -21.34 -6.08 -6.85
C SER A 113 -22.84 -6.25 -7.07
N LYS A 114 -23.65 -5.88 -6.07
CA LYS A 114 -25.11 -5.94 -6.17
C LYS A 114 -25.69 -4.83 -7.06
N SER A 115 -25.00 -3.69 -7.19
CA SER A 115 -25.47 -2.51 -7.92
C SER A 115 -24.76 -2.28 -9.25
N ARG A 116 -23.69 -3.04 -9.52
CA ARG A 116 -22.82 -2.87 -10.70
C ARG A 116 -22.54 -4.24 -11.35
N PRO A 117 -23.38 -4.69 -12.31
CA PRO A 117 -23.37 -6.07 -12.80
C PRO A 117 -22.08 -6.54 -13.49
N ASN A 118 -21.24 -5.60 -13.94
CA ASN A 118 -19.98 -5.90 -14.64
C ASN A 118 -18.76 -5.75 -13.71
N GLU A 119 -19.01 -5.69 -12.40
CA GLU A 119 -18.02 -5.39 -11.39
C GLU A 119 -18.14 -6.31 -10.17
N GLY A 120 -17.02 -6.47 -9.48
CA GLY A 120 -16.97 -7.14 -8.19
C GLY A 120 -16.06 -6.39 -7.23
N ILE A 121 -16.14 -6.74 -5.95
CA ILE A 121 -15.33 -6.15 -4.90
C ILE A 121 -14.36 -7.21 -4.40
N VAL A 122 -13.07 -6.88 -4.39
CA VAL A 122 -12.01 -7.71 -3.84
C VAL A 122 -11.45 -7.00 -2.61
N ASN A 123 -11.41 -7.71 -1.49
CA ASN A 123 -10.78 -7.23 -0.26
C ASN A 123 -9.38 -7.82 -0.19
N PHE A 124 -8.38 -6.93 -0.15
CA PHE A 124 -6.97 -7.26 -0.06
C PHE A 124 -6.46 -6.96 1.34
N PHE A 125 -5.68 -7.87 1.90
CA PHE A 125 -4.83 -7.60 3.05
C PHE A 125 -3.41 -7.35 2.57
N HIS A 126 -2.87 -6.20 2.88
CA HIS A 126 -1.52 -5.80 2.50
C HIS A 126 -0.61 -5.76 3.73
N GLU A 127 0.63 -6.21 3.54
CA GLU A 127 1.71 -6.16 4.52
C GLU A 127 2.93 -5.50 3.87
N THR A 128 3.47 -4.45 4.48
CA THR A 128 4.77 -3.90 4.11
C THR A 128 5.82 -4.45 5.06
N LEU A 129 6.90 -4.99 4.52
CA LEU A 129 8.04 -5.51 5.27
C LEU A 129 9.29 -4.68 4.99
N ASN A 130 10.14 -4.48 6.00
CA ASN A 130 11.47 -3.87 5.82
C ASN A 130 12.53 -4.91 5.39
N GLN A 131 13.78 -4.47 5.27
CA GLN A 131 14.93 -5.30 4.89
C GLN A 131 15.23 -6.45 5.86
N ASN A 132 14.75 -6.36 7.10
CA ASN A 132 14.92 -7.39 8.13
C ASN A 132 13.76 -8.39 8.14
N GLY A 133 12.78 -8.25 7.23
CA GLY A 133 11.58 -9.08 7.19
C GLY A 133 10.55 -8.72 8.26
N GLU A 134 10.65 -7.53 8.87
CA GLU A 134 9.74 -7.10 9.91
C GLU A 134 8.55 -6.34 9.31
N VAL A 135 7.33 -6.61 9.78
CA VAL A 135 6.13 -5.90 9.35
C VAL A 135 6.15 -4.47 9.88
N VAL A 136 6.18 -3.49 8.98
CA VAL A 136 6.19 -2.05 9.31
C VAL A 136 4.85 -1.37 9.06
N ALA A 137 4.00 -1.96 8.20
CA ALA A 137 2.64 -1.50 8.02
C ALA A 137 1.71 -2.62 7.55
N THR A 138 0.42 -2.54 7.92
CA THR A 138 -0.64 -3.43 7.42
C THR A 138 -1.88 -2.63 7.02
N CYS A 139 -2.69 -3.14 6.09
CA CYS A 139 -3.94 -2.51 5.66
C CYS A 139 -4.91 -3.53 5.02
N GLU A 140 -6.19 -3.46 5.37
CA GLU A 140 -7.28 -4.08 4.60
C GLU A 140 -7.84 -3.07 3.59
N ARG A 141 -7.80 -3.38 2.29
CA ARG A 141 -8.22 -2.49 1.19
C ARG A 141 -9.33 -3.14 0.37
N ALA A 142 -10.46 -2.45 0.25
CA ALA A 142 -11.56 -2.85 -0.63
C ALA A 142 -11.42 -2.19 -2.00
N ALA A 143 -11.23 -2.97 -3.06
CA ALA A 143 -11.13 -2.48 -4.44
C ALA A 143 -12.33 -2.92 -5.28
N LEU A 144 -12.91 -1.99 -6.04
CA LEU A 144 -13.91 -2.28 -7.07
C LEU A 144 -13.18 -2.67 -8.36
N MET A 145 -13.37 -3.91 -8.78
CA MET A 145 -12.70 -4.54 -9.92
C MET A 145 -13.68 -4.77 -11.07
N ARG A 146 -13.20 -4.59 -12.30
CA ARG A 146 -13.93 -5.01 -13.50
C ARG A 146 -13.98 -6.54 -13.58
N LYS A 147 -15.13 -7.06 -14.00
CA LYS A 147 -15.26 -8.42 -14.53
C LYS A 147 -14.69 -8.48 -15.95
N ARG A 148 -14.23 -9.66 -16.38
CA ARG A 148 -13.76 -9.85 -17.76
C ARG A 148 -14.83 -9.37 -18.76
N PRO A 149 -14.44 -8.66 -19.84
CA PRO A 149 -15.38 -8.34 -20.91
C PRO A 149 -15.95 -9.64 -21.48
N LYS A 150 -17.26 -9.69 -21.73
CA LYS A 150 -17.82 -10.76 -22.55
C LYS A 150 -17.21 -10.61 -23.95
N ALA A 151 -16.67 -11.68 -24.52
CA ALA A 151 -16.20 -11.67 -25.90
C ALA A 151 -17.34 -11.18 -26.80
N ALA A 152 -17.01 -10.25 -27.71
CA ALA A 152 -17.95 -9.72 -28.68
C ALA A 152 -18.41 -10.80 -29.67
#